data_AF-A0A8T6U5B1-F1
#
_entry.id   AF-A0A8T6U5B1-F1
#
_cell.length_a   1.000
_cell.length_b   1.000
_cell.length_c   1.000
_cell.angle_alpha   90.00
_cell.angle_beta   90.00
_cell.angle_gamma   90.00
#
_symmetry.space_group_name_H-M   'P 1'
#
loop_
_entity.id
_entity.type
_entity.pdbx_description
1 polymer ?
#
loop_
_entity_poly.entity_id
_entity_poly.type
_entity_poly.pdbx_seq_one_letter_code
_entity_poly.pdbx_strand_id
1 'polypeptide(L)'
;MKTKGIILMLMYVFCTAILTITTIPTVPAIMEPEGANAELWVARYNGPGNGCDRAYALAVDGSENVYVTGYSYGSVTNLDYATVKYDSEGNELWAARYNGPGNGHDRAFALAVDGSGNVYVTGYSVGSGTSTDYATVKYDSEGNE
;
A
#
# COMPACT_ATOMS: atom_id res chain seq x y z
N MET A 1 -18.57 66.61 -14.95
CA MET A 1 -18.89 66.14 -13.58
C MET A 1 -17.60 66.14 -12.75
N LYS A 2 -17.58 66.45 -11.44
CA LYS A 2 -17.88 65.55 -10.29
C LYS A 2 -17.23 64.15 -10.47
N THR A 3 -16.40 63.60 -9.57
CA THR A 3 -16.29 63.85 -8.12
C THR A 3 -14.87 63.58 -7.55
N LYS A 4 -14.52 64.34 -6.50
CA LYS A 4 -13.67 64.10 -5.28
C LYS A 4 -13.21 62.64 -5.02
N GLY A 5 -12.12 62.34 -4.28
CA GLY A 5 -11.20 63.09 -3.40
C GLY A 5 -9.81 62.39 -3.33
N ILE A 6 -9.02 62.26 -2.24
CA ILE A 6 -8.91 62.81 -0.86
C ILE A 6 -7.48 62.35 -0.37
N ILE A 7 -6.53 63.17 0.14
CA ILE A 7 -6.39 63.79 1.49
C ILE A 7 -6.13 62.74 2.60
N LEU A 8 -5.09 62.76 3.46
CA LEU A 8 -3.84 63.58 3.59
C LEU A 8 -2.88 62.91 4.63
N MET A 9 -1.54 63.04 4.52
CA MET A 9 -0.59 62.79 5.64
C MET A 9 0.61 63.75 5.61
N LEU A 10 1.18 64.11 6.78
CA LEU A 10 2.09 65.24 6.98
C LEU A 10 3.50 64.86 7.51
N MET A 11 4.49 65.45 6.83
CA MET A 11 5.86 65.90 7.17
C MET A 11 6.50 65.66 8.57
N TYR A 12 7.84 65.56 8.53
CA TYR A 12 8.84 65.58 9.62
C TYR A 12 8.98 64.26 10.45
N VAL A 13 10.13 63.90 11.03
CA VAL A 13 11.37 64.66 11.38
C VAL A 13 12.64 63.89 10.94
N PHE A 14 13.73 64.60 10.58
CA PHE A 14 15.07 64.01 10.47
C PHE A 14 15.76 63.94 11.84
N CYS A 15 16.28 62.78 12.23
CA CYS A 15 17.21 62.64 13.36
C CYS A 15 18.28 61.59 13.02
N THR A 16 19.55 61.98 13.02
CA THR A 16 20.68 61.09 12.68
C THR A 16 21.28 60.46 13.94
N ALA A 17 21.10 59.15 14.09
CA ALA A 17 21.82 58.30 15.03
C ALA A 17 22.73 57.31 14.27
N ILE A 18 23.78 56.82 14.94
CA ILE A 18 24.91 56.13 14.30
C ILE A 18 24.73 54.60 14.31
N LEU A 19 25.42 53.94 13.37
CA LEU A 19 25.80 52.51 13.35
C LEU A 19 25.96 51.89 14.78
N THR A 20 25.63 50.63 15.01
CA THR A 20 25.66 49.49 14.07
C THR A 20 24.45 48.57 14.18
N ILE A 21 23.93 48.11 13.04
CA ILE A 21 23.29 46.79 12.96
C ILE A 21 24.41 45.81 12.63
N THR A 22 24.85 45.02 13.60
CA THR A 22 25.60 43.80 13.28
C THR A 22 24.65 42.89 12.52
N THR A 23 24.88 42.69 11.23
CA THR A 23 24.16 41.68 10.45
C THR A 23 24.43 40.33 11.09
N ILE A 24 23.43 39.78 11.80
CA ILE A 24 23.41 38.36 12.10
C ILE A 24 23.52 37.67 10.74
N PRO A 25 24.57 36.87 10.48
CA PRO A 25 24.56 36.05 9.29
C PRO A 25 23.35 35.13 9.44
N THR A 26 22.33 35.33 8.61
CA THR A 26 21.33 34.29 8.41
C THR A 26 22.11 33.10 7.88
N VAL A 27 22.37 32.13 8.77
CA VAL A 27 22.73 30.79 8.35
C VAL A 27 21.71 30.45 7.27
N PRO A 28 22.13 30.18 6.02
CA PRO A 28 21.16 29.89 4.97
C PRO A 28 20.31 28.76 5.50
N ALA A 29 18.99 28.86 5.32
CA ALA A 29 18.09 27.80 5.75
C ALA A 29 18.47 26.54 4.96
N ILE A 30 19.33 25.72 5.57
CA ILE A 30 19.42 24.30 5.28
C ILE A 30 18.02 23.79 5.54
N MET A 31 17.29 23.67 4.44
CA MET A 31 16.00 23.02 4.39
C MET A 31 16.29 21.54 4.61
N GLU A 32 16.53 21.20 5.88
CA GLU A 32 16.46 19.84 6.40
C GLU A 32 15.19 19.22 5.80
N PRO A 33 15.29 18.13 5.01
CA PRO A 33 14.15 17.60 4.29
C PRO A 33 13.20 16.89 5.27
N GLU A 34 12.32 17.66 5.91
CA GLU A 34 11.11 17.12 6.55
C GLU A 34 10.35 16.29 5.51
N GLY A 35 10.22 14.98 5.77
CA GLY A 35 9.58 14.04 4.85
C GLY A 35 10.32 12.72 4.60
N ALA A 36 11.54 12.53 5.12
CA ALA A 36 12.29 11.28 4.99
C ALA A 36 11.74 10.07 5.80
N ASN A 37 10.41 9.91 5.87
CA ASN A 37 9.66 8.77 6.41
C ASN A 37 8.15 8.86 6.04
N ALA A 38 7.82 9.21 4.79
CA ALA A 38 6.43 9.23 4.32
C ALA A 38 5.96 7.82 3.87
N GLU A 39 4.74 7.43 4.26
CA GLU A 39 4.05 6.24 3.71
C GLU A 39 3.66 6.52 2.25
N LEU A 40 4.06 5.66 1.31
CA LEU A 40 3.72 5.82 -0.11
C LEU A 40 2.28 5.38 -0.40
N TRP A 41 1.92 4.18 0.04
CA TRP A 41 0.56 3.65 0.00
C TRP A 41 0.35 2.58 1.09
N VAL A 42 -0.92 2.28 1.40
CA VAL A 42 -1.30 1.16 2.27
C VAL A 42 -2.55 0.44 1.76
N ALA A 43 -2.35 -0.73 1.17
CA ALA A 43 -3.42 -1.65 0.81
C ALA A 43 -3.83 -2.52 2.03
N ARG A 44 -5.11 -2.89 2.11
CA ARG A 44 -5.64 -3.83 3.12
C ARG A 44 -6.69 -4.74 2.49
N TYR A 45 -6.37 -6.03 2.40
CA TYR A 45 -7.36 -7.05 2.06
C TYR A 45 -8.25 -7.36 3.27
N ASN A 46 -9.55 -7.58 3.02
CA ASN A 46 -10.53 -8.10 3.98
C ASN A 46 -11.37 -9.18 3.29
N GLY A 47 -11.36 -10.40 3.84
CA GLY A 47 -12.05 -11.54 3.27
C GLY A 47 -13.58 -11.44 3.31
N PRO A 48 -14.30 -12.24 2.49
CA PRO A 48 -15.76 -12.26 2.51
C PRO A 48 -16.34 -12.77 3.85
N GLY A 49 -15.54 -13.47 4.67
CA GLY A 49 -15.89 -13.83 6.04
C GLY A 49 -15.73 -12.71 7.08
N ASN A 50 -15.09 -11.57 6.75
CA ASN A 50 -14.79 -10.46 7.66
C ASN A 50 -14.08 -10.91 8.96
N GLY A 51 -13.17 -11.88 8.83
CA GLY A 51 -12.52 -12.58 9.95
C GLY A 51 -11.05 -12.19 10.13
N CYS A 52 -10.22 -13.14 10.56
CA CYS A 52 -8.76 -12.94 10.57
C CYS A 52 -8.12 -13.33 9.24
N ASP A 53 -7.74 -12.34 8.45
CA ASP A 53 -6.93 -12.52 7.25
C ASP A 53 -5.43 -12.40 7.58
N ARG A 54 -4.58 -13.23 6.98
CA ARG A 54 -3.14 -13.25 7.24
C ARG A 54 -2.34 -13.59 5.99
N ALA A 55 -1.46 -12.66 5.58
CA ALA A 55 -0.40 -12.93 4.61
C ALA A 55 0.75 -13.73 5.24
N TYR A 56 1.42 -14.54 4.43
CA TYR A 56 2.62 -15.32 4.78
C TYR A 56 3.80 -15.09 3.83
N ALA A 57 3.53 -14.82 2.56
CA ALA A 57 4.56 -14.55 1.55
C ALA A 57 4.10 -13.47 0.56
N LEU A 58 5.08 -12.80 -0.04
CA LEU A 58 4.89 -11.89 -1.16
C LEU A 58 6.00 -12.05 -2.19
N ALA A 59 5.75 -11.61 -3.43
CA ALA A 59 6.75 -11.36 -4.45
C ALA A 59 6.39 -10.11 -5.26
N VAL A 60 7.34 -9.61 -6.04
CA VAL A 60 7.16 -8.47 -6.94
C VAL A 60 7.64 -8.87 -8.34
N ASP A 61 6.89 -8.52 -9.38
CA ASP A 61 7.30 -8.79 -10.77
C ASP A 61 8.14 -7.66 -11.39
N GLY A 62 8.60 -7.86 -12.63
CA GLY A 62 9.39 -6.87 -13.38
C GLY A 62 8.62 -5.61 -13.81
N SER A 63 7.34 -5.52 -13.49
CA SER A 63 6.46 -4.36 -13.71
C SER A 63 6.02 -3.73 -12.37
N GLU A 64 6.72 -4.06 -11.28
CA GLU A 64 6.48 -3.57 -9.91
C GLU A 64 5.11 -3.96 -9.31
N ASN A 65 4.40 -4.94 -9.89
CA ASN A 65 3.18 -5.46 -9.27
C ASN A 65 3.53 -6.30 -8.04
N VAL A 66 2.84 -6.07 -6.92
CA VAL A 66 3.03 -6.80 -5.66
C VAL A 66 2.00 -7.91 -5.53
N TYR A 67 2.47 -9.15 -5.44
CA TYR A 67 1.65 -10.34 -5.21
C TYR A 67 1.78 -10.76 -3.76
N VAL A 68 0.67 -10.95 -3.05
CA VAL A 68 0.63 -11.33 -1.63
C VAL A 68 -0.24 -12.58 -1.46
N THR A 69 0.22 -13.59 -0.71
CA THR A 69 -0.57 -14.79 -0.41
C THR A 69 -0.60 -15.14 1.08
N GLY A 70 -1.62 -15.89 1.48
CA GLY A 70 -1.75 -16.49 2.79
C GLY A 70 -3.09 -17.18 2.97
N TYR A 71 -3.82 -16.85 4.04
CA TYR A 71 -5.18 -17.35 4.26
C TYR A 71 -6.16 -16.25 4.68
N SER A 72 -7.45 -16.53 4.50
CA SER A 72 -8.54 -15.62 4.81
C SER A 72 -9.84 -16.37 5.14
N TYR A 73 -10.67 -15.82 6.02
CA TYR A 73 -11.99 -16.42 6.31
C TYR A 73 -12.95 -16.27 5.13
N GLY A 74 -13.62 -17.36 4.76
CA GLY A 74 -14.74 -17.33 3.84
C GLY A 74 -16.06 -16.93 4.50
N SER A 75 -17.07 -16.61 3.69
CA SER A 75 -18.42 -16.26 4.19
C SER A 75 -19.26 -17.47 4.59
N VAL A 76 -19.01 -18.63 3.97
CA VAL A 76 -19.68 -19.92 4.24
C VAL A 76 -18.70 -21.11 4.29
N THR A 77 -17.42 -20.83 4.07
CA THR A 77 -16.30 -21.78 4.10
C THR A 77 -15.43 -21.47 5.34
N ASN A 78 -14.29 -22.14 5.48
CA ASN A 78 -13.47 -22.08 6.69
C ASN A 78 -12.33 -21.04 6.54
N LEU A 79 -11.08 -21.49 6.42
CA LEU A 79 -9.96 -20.65 6.03
C LEU A 79 -9.62 -21.07 4.62
N ASP A 80 -9.80 -20.19 3.64
CA ASP A 80 -9.41 -20.45 2.26
C ASP A 80 -8.00 -19.88 2.03
N TYR A 81 -7.32 -20.31 0.97
CA TYR A 81 -6.21 -19.53 0.41
C TYR A 81 -6.77 -18.17 -0.03
N ALA A 82 -6.00 -17.12 0.19
CA ALA A 82 -6.23 -15.82 -0.46
C ALA A 82 -4.92 -15.35 -1.07
N THR A 83 -4.96 -14.97 -2.34
CA THR A 83 -3.85 -14.37 -3.08
C THR A 83 -4.35 -13.10 -3.75
N VAL A 84 -3.62 -12.00 -3.59
CA VAL A 84 -4.02 -10.68 -4.08
C VAL A 84 -2.86 -10.08 -4.87
N LYS A 85 -3.18 -9.45 -6.01
CA LYS A 85 -2.25 -8.68 -6.82
C LYS A 85 -2.57 -7.19 -6.69
N TYR A 86 -1.56 -6.40 -6.35
CA TYR A 86 -1.58 -4.94 -6.38
C TYR A 86 -0.67 -4.41 -7.48
N ASP A 87 -0.96 -3.23 -8.03
CA ASP A 87 -0.02 -2.50 -8.88
C ASP A 87 1.04 -1.75 -8.05
N SER A 88 1.92 -0.99 -8.71
CA SER A 88 2.98 -0.20 -8.08
C SER A 88 2.46 0.96 -7.22
N GLU A 89 1.23 1.42 -7.46
CA GLU A 89 0.55 2.48 -6.70
C GLU A 89 -0.27 1.92 -5.51
N GLY A 90 -0.39 0.60 -5.41
CA GLY A 90 -1.11 -0.10 -4.35
C GLY A 90 -2.59 -0.37 -4.65
N ASN A 91 -3.05 -0.16 -5.89
CA ASN A 91 -4.42 -0.48 -6.30
C ASN A 91 -4.59 -2.00 -6.45
N GLU A 92 -5.70 -2.56 -6.00
CA GLU A 92 -6.00 -4.00 -6.17
C GLU A 92 -6.36 -4.30 -7.63
N LEU A 93 -5.56 -5.13 -8.29
CA LEU A 93 -5.78 -5.58 -9.67
C LEU A 93 -6.66 -6.83 -9.72
N TRP A 94 -6.44 -7.78 -8.80
CA TRP A 94 -7.30 -8.95 -8.58
C TRP A 94 -7.09 -9.58 -7.20
N ALA A 95 -8.09 -10.30 -6.73
CA ALA A 95 -8.01 -11.19 -5.56
C ALA A 95 -8.58 -12.58 -5.90
N ALA A 96 -7.73 -13.59 -5.85
CA ALA A 96 -8.07 -15.00 -6.08
C ALA A 96 -8.15 -15.77 -4.74
N ARG A 97 -8.99 -16.80 -4.69
CA ARG A 97 -9.18 -17.67 -3.52
C ARG A 97 -9.25 -19.13 -3.95
N TYR A 98 -8.72 -20.02 -3.13
CA TYR A 98 -8.85 -21.46 -3.29
C TYR A 98 -9.34 -22.09 -1.98
N ASN A 99 -10.46 -22.82 -2.07
CA ASN A 99 -11.05 -23.62 -0.99
C ASN A 99 -10.91 -25.09 -1.39
N GLY A 100 -10.30 -25.89 -0.51
CA GLY A 100 -9.98 -27.29 -0.73
C GLY A 100 -11.22 -28.18 -0.87
N PRO A 101 -11.08 -29.36 -1.50
CA PRO A 101 -12.23 -30.26 -1.72
C PRO A 101 -12.79 -30.89 -0.44
N GLY A 102 -12.16 -30.68 0.72
CA GLY A 102 -12.70 -30.98 2.05
C GLY A 102 -13.41 -29.81 2.75
N ASN A 103 -13.45 -28.60 2.15
CA ASN A 103 -14.07 -27.39 2.70
C ASN A 103 -13.55 -27.01 4.12
N GLY A 104 -12.25 -27.21 4.34
CA GLY A 104 -11.61 -27.19 5.65
C GLY A 104 -10.67 -26.00 5.86
N HIS A 105 -9.56 -26.21 6.58
CA HIS A 105 -8.55 -25.18 6.73
C HIS A 105 -7.48 -25.33 5.65
N ASP A 106 -7.45 -24.38 4.74
CA ASP A 106 -6.46 -24.27 3.68
C ASP A 106 -5.58 -23.04 3.96
N ARG A 107 -4.27 -23.19 3.84
CA ARG A 107 -3.31 -22.10 4.07
C ARG A 107 -2.18 -22.14 3.05
N ALA A 108 -2.02 -21.06 2.30
CA ALA A 108 -0.81 -20.79 1.55
C ALA A 108 0.30 -20.27 2.47
N PHE A 109 1.55 -20.64 2.17
CA PHE A 109 2.74 -20.18 2.90
C PHE A 109 3.85 -19.65 2.00
N ALA A 110 3.81 -19.96 0.70
CA ALA A 110 4.78 -19.47 -0.28
C ALA A 110 4.09 -19.20 -1.63
N LEU A 111 4.65 -18.27 -2.40
CA LEU A 111 4.31 -18.06 -3.81
C LEU A 111 5.58 -17.84 -4.65
N ALA A 112 5.46 -18.11 -5.94
CA ALA A 112 6.43 -17.69 -6.96
C ALA A 112 5.69 -17.11 -8.17
N VAL A 113 6.33 -16.20 -8.92
CA VAL A 113 5.79 -15.60 -10.14
C VAL A 113 6.71 -15.94 -11.31
N ASP A 114 6.16 -16.33 -12.46
CA ASP A 114 6.95 -16.60 -13.67
C ASP A 114 7.05 -15.39 -14.62
N GLY A 115 7.90 -15.51 -15.65
CA GLY A 115 8.14 -14.45 -16.64
C GLY A 115 6.94 -14.14 -17.57
N SER A 116 5.80 -14.81 -17.38
CA SER A 116 4.52 -14.46 -18.02
C SER A 116 3.52 -13.85 -17.03
N GLY A 117 3.93 -13.59 -15.79
CA GLY A 117 3.09 -13.01 -14.74
C GLY A 117 2.16 -14.02 -14.06
N ASN A 118 2.27 -15.31 -14.36
CA ASN A 118 1.50 -16.35 -13.67
C ASN A 118 2.05 -16.56 -12.25
N VAL A 119 1.17 -16.88 -11.30
CA VAL A 119 1.50 -17.11 -9.90
C VAL A 119 1.37 -18.60 -9.58
N TYR A 120 2.29 -19.14 -8.78
CA TYR A 120 2.26 -20.51 -8.26
C TYR A 120 2.25 -20.41 -6.74
N VAL A 121 1.14 -20.77 -6.11
CA VAL A 121 0.85 -20.59 -4.68
C VAL A 121 0.82 -21.96 -4.02
N THR A 122 1.50 -22.15 -2.89
CA THR A 122 1.60 -23.47 -2.23
C THR A 122 1.53 -23.42 -0.71
N GLY A 123 1.06 -24.52 -0.14
CA GLY A 123 0.91 -24.72 1.30
C GLY A 123 0.18 -26.03 1.60
N TYR A 124 -0.76 -26.01 2.55
CA TYR A 124 -1.57 -27.18 2.89
C TYR A 124 -3.06 -26.94 2.66
N SER A 125 -3.81 -28.01 2.36
CA SER A 125 -5.26 -28.01 2.12
C SER A 125 -5.92 -29.20 2.82
N VAL A 126 -7.18 -29.10 3.21
CA VAL A 126 -7.96 -30.26 3.69
C VAL A 126 -8.65 -30.93 2.50
N GLY A 127 -8.26 -32.18 2.24
CA GLY A 127 -8.83 -32.96 1.14
C GLY A 127 -10.16 -33.65 1.48
N SER A 128 -10.85 -34.14 0.44
CA SER A 128 -12.15 -34.80 0.60
C SER A 128 -11.95 -36.28 0.95
N GLY A 129 -12.26 -36.66 2.20
CA GLY A 129 -12.05 -38.02 2.71
C GLY A 129 -10.59 -38.35 3.07
N THR A 130 -9.66 -37.42 2.86
CA THR A 130 -8.29 -37.43 3.39
C THR A 130 -8.20 -36.50 4.61
N SER A 131 -6.99 -36.09 4.99
CA SER A 131 -6.74 -35.16 6.09
C SER A 131 -6.17 -33.85 5.52
N THR A 132 -5.15 -33.29 6.16
CA THR A 132 -4.36 -32.20 5.59
C THR A 132 -3.31 -32.76 4.62
N ASP A 133 -3.47 -32.43 3.34
CA ASP A 133 -2.53 -32.73 2.25
C ASP A 133 -1.77 -31.45 1.84
N TYR A 134 -0.69 -31.58 1.07
CA TYR A 134 -0.08 -30.41 0.44
C TYR A 134 -0.87 -30.02 -0.82
N ALA A 135 -0.98 -28.72 -1.09
CA ALA A 135 -1.63 -28.22 -2.29
C ALA A 135 -0.78 -27.13 -2.96
N THR A 136 -0.88 -27.08 -4.29
CA THR A 136 -0.28 -26.03 -5.12
C THR A 136 -1.31 -25.62 -6.16
N VAL A 137 -1.62 -24.34 -6.19
CA VAL A 137 -2.56 -23.72 -7.11
C VAL A 137 -1.76 -22.83 -8.06
N LYS A 138 -2.15 -22.80 -9.34
CA LYS A 138 -1.65 -21.82 -10.29
C LYS A 138 -2.72 -20.75 -10.48
N TYR A 139 -2.31 -19.48 -10.63
CA TYR A 139 -3.14 -18.44 -11.20
C TYR A 139 -2.46 -17.87 -12.45
N ASP A 140 -3.23 -17.48 -13.45
CA ASP A 140 -2.71 -16.71 -14.60
C ASP A 140 -2.44 -15.23 -14.22
N SER A 141 -2.08 -14.41 -15.20
CA SER A 141 -1.81 -12.97 -14.98
C SER A 141 -3.04 -12.16 -14.55
N GLU A 142 -4.25 -12.66 -14.83
CA GLU A 142 -5.55 -12.04 -14.56
C GLU A 142 -6.21 -12.58 -13.26
N GLY A 143 -5.66 -13.66 -12.70
CA GLY A 143 -6.11 -14.27 -11.44
C GLY A 143 -6.98 -15.53 -11.61
N ASN A 144 -7.09 -16.08 -12.83
CA ASN A 144 -7.85 -17.31 -13.09
C ASN A 144 -7.05 -18.57 -12.72
N GLU A 145 -7.72 -19.60 -12.19
CA GLU A 145 -7.15 -20.90 -11.78
C GLU A 145 -7.04 -21.92 -12.93
#